data_AF-A0A0S8C804-F1
#
_entry.id   AF-A0A0S8C804-F1
#
_cell.length_a   1.000
_cell.length_b   1.000
_cell.length_c   1.000
_cell.angle_alpha   90.00
_cell.angle_beta   90.00
_cell.angle_gamma   90.00
#
_symmetry.space_group_name_H-M   'P 1'
#
loop_
_entity.id
_entity.type
_entity.pdbx_description
1 polymer ?
#
loop_
_entity_poly.entity_id
_entity_poly.type
_entity_poly.pdbx_seq_one_letter_code
_entity_poly.pdbx_strand_id
1 'polypeptide(L)'
;MWNILAGIFLVLHGLVHLLCFGHGMRFFTLKEGLNWPDGSWLFVNLFGNEATRMIAAIACVIAAVGFVTGAVGLFASQSWWNSVIIASAAFSTLIFVLFWDGVAAALADKGLFAILINAAIMVSVLVLKWPHVG
;
A
#
# COMPACT_ATOMS: atom_id res chain seq x y z
N MET A 1 22.24 4.95 -10.46
CA MET A 1 22.24 4.33 -9.12
C MET A 1 20.98 4.65 -8.34
N TRP A 2 20.65 5.93 -8.11
CA TRP A 2 19.47 6.37 -7.36
C TRP A 2 18.13 5.82 -7.89
N ASN A 3 17.94 5.78 -9.21
CA ASN A 3 16.72 5.22 -9.81
C ASN A 3 16.60 3.70 -9.55
N ILE A 4 17.72 3.00 -9.44
CA ILE A 4 17.75 1.57 -9.12
C ILE A 4 17.29 1.36 -7.68
N LEU A 5 17.85 2.13 -6.75
CA LEU A 5 17.46 2.07 -5.33
C LEU A 5 15.99 2.45 -5.13
N ALA A 6 15.52 3.50 -5.82
CA ALA A 6 14.12 3.90 -5.81
C ALA A 6 13.20 2.79 -6.33
N GLY A 7 13.53 2.19 -7.48
CA GLY A 7 12.72 1.10 -8.03
C GLY A 7 12.71 -0.14 -7.14
N ILE A 8 13.85 -0.53 -6.56
CA ILE A 8 13.91 -1.65 -5.59
C ILE A 8 13.04 -1.34 -4.38
N PHE A 9 13.13 -0.13 -3.83
CA PHE A 9 12.30 0.31 -2.71
C PHE A 9 10.81 0.23 -3.05
N LEU A 10 10.40 0.71 -4.23
CA LEU A 10 9.01 0.67 -4.69
C LEU A 10 8.51 -0.77 -4.85
N VAL A 11 9.34 -1.67 -5.40
CA VAL A 11 9.02 -3.11 -5.49
C VAL A 11 8.83 -3.71 -4.10
N LEU A 12 9.80 -3.50 -3.20
CA LEU A 12 9.73 -4.05 -1.84
C LEU A 12 8.50 -3.53 -1.08
N HIS A 13 8.23 -2.23 -1.16
CA HIS A 13 7.03 -1.62 -0.58
C HIS A 13 5.75 -2.21 -1.17
N GLY A 14 5.68 -2.38 -2.50
CA GLY A 14 4.57 -3.06 -3.17
C GLY A 14 4.37 -4.49 -2.68
N LEU A 15 5.45 -5.27 -2.50
CA LEU A 15 5.38 -6.65 -2.03
C LEU A 15 4.91 -6.78 -0.58
N VAL A 16 5.15 -5.78 0.29
CA VAL A 16 4.59 -5.78 1.65
C VAL A 16 3.07 -5.82 1.64
N HIS A 17 2.40 -5.29 0.61
CA HIS A 17 0.95 -5.42 0.48
C HIS A 17 0.50 -6.88 0.30
N LEU A 18 1.34 -7.76 -0.27
CA LEU A 18 1.02 -9.19 -0.35
C LEU A 18 1.09 -9.87 1.04
N LEU A 19 1.88 -9.31 1.95
CA LEU A 19 1.86 -9.74 3.36
C LEU A 19 0.54 -9.34 4.03
N CYS A 20 0.06 -8.12 3.76
CA CYS A 20 -1.26 -7.67 4.21
C CYS A 20 -2.39 -8.52 3.61
N PHE A 21 -2.29 -8.89 2.32
CA PHE A 21 -3.21 -9.82 1.67
C PHE A 21 -3.28 -11.16 2.42
N GLY A 22 -2.13 -11.81 2.66
CA GLY A 22 -2.10 -13.11 3.33
C GLY A 22 -2.62 -13.03 4.77
N HIS A 23 -2.30 -11.95 5.47
CA HIS A 23 -2.80 -11.68 6.81
C HIS A 23 -4.32 -11.45 6.85
N GLY A 24 -4.83 -10.60 5.96
CA GLY A 24 -6.25 -10.31 5.82
C GLY A 24 -7.06 -11.55 5.40
N MET A 25 -6.48 -12.43 4.58
CA MET A 25 -7.08 -13.72 4.22
C MET A 25 -6.92 -14.80 5.28
N ARG A 26 -6.23 -14.54 6.40
CA ARG A 26 -5.95 -15.48 7.50
C ARG A 26 -5.14 -16.70 7.06
N PHE A 27 -4.29 -16.54 6.05
CA PHE A 27 -3.28 -17.55 5.72
C PHE A 27 -2.16 -17.60 6.75
N PHE A 28 -1.87 -16.45 7.38
CA PHE A 28 -0.95 -16.32 8.51
C PHE A 28 -1.27 -15.06 9.33
N THR A 29 -0.59 -14.89 10.46
CA THR A 29 -0.73 -13.73 11.35
C THR A 29 0.58 -12.96 11.39
N LEU A 30 0.55 -11.67 11.07
CA LEU A 30 1.76 -10.82 11.12
C LEU A 30 2.19 -10.50 12.55
N LYS A 31 1.22 -10.33 13.44
CA LYS A 31 1.43 -10.04 14.86
C LYS A 31 0.25 -10.59 15.65
N GLU A 32 0.51 -11.26 16.77
CA GLU A 32 -0.57 -11.74 17.63
C GLU A 32 -1.48 -10.59 18.08
N GLY A 33 -2.79 -10.84 18.04
CA GLY A 33 -3.81 -9.82 18.35
C GLY A 33 -4.07 -8.80 17.25
N LEU A 34 -3.27 -8.76 16.17
CA LEU A 34 -3.60 -7.96 14.99
C LEU A 34 -4.64 -8.70 14.15
N ASN A 35 -5.84 -8.14 14.04
CA ASN A 35 -6.96 -8.72 13.30
C ASN A 35 -7.32 -7.91 12.05
N TRP A 36 -6.45 -7.02 11.58
CA TRP A 36 -6.73 -6.22 10.38
C TRP A 36 -7.14 -7.14 9.20
N PRO A 37 -8.15 -6.77 8.39
CA PRO A 37 -8.98 -5.55 8.43
C PRO A 37 -10.31 -5.68 9.23
N ASP A 38 -10.44 -6.64 10.15
CA ASP A 38 -11.69 -6.83 10.91
C ASP A 38 -12.02 -5.60 11.76
N GLY A 39 -13.32 -5.31 11.90
CA GLY A 39 -13.81 -4.15 12.64
C GLY A 39 -13.58 -2.81 11.93
N SER A 40 -13.25 -2.82 10.63
CA SER A 40 -13.06 -1.59 9.86
C SER A 40 -14.26 -0.63 9.99
N TRP A 41 -14.01 0.65 10.29
CA TRP A 41 -15.07 1.60 10.64
C TRP A 41 -16.11 1.80 9.53
N LEU A 42 -15.67 1.75 8.26
CA LEU A 42 -16.54 1.99 7.11
C LEU A 42 -17.13 0.70 6.53
N PHE A 43 -16.29 -0.29 6.24
CA PHE A 43 -16.70 -1.46 5.44
C PHE A 43 -17.40 -2.54 6.26
N VAL A 44 -17.08 -2.70 7.56
CA VAL A 44 -17.66 -3.78 8.37
C VAL A 44 -19.18 -3.64 8.52
N ASN A 45 -19.67 -2.41 8.68
CA ASN A 45 -21.09 -2.13 8.86
C ASN A 45 -21.90 -2.33 7.57
N LEU A 46 -21.23 -2.27 6.41
CA LEU A 46 -21.86 -2.42 5.10
C LEU A 46 -21.84 -3.87 4.60
N PHE A 47 -20.76 -4.61 4.85
CA PHE A 47 -20.53 -5.92 4.23
C PHE A 47 -20.21 -7.05 5.22
N GLY A 48 -19.98 -6.76 6.50
CA GLY A 48 -19.47 -7.72 7.47
C GLY A 48 -17.97 -8.01 7.31
N ASN A 49 -17.39 -8.73 8.27
CA ASN A 49 -15.93 -8.97 8.31
C ASN A 49 -15.43 -9.82 7.13
N GLU A 50 -16.13 -10.87 6.74
CA GLU A 50 -15.67 -11.77 5.67
C GLU A 50 -15.51 -11.07 4.32
N ALA A 51 -16.55 -10.35 3.88
CA ALA A 51 -16.49 -9.57 2.65
C ALA A 51 -15.47 -8.41 2.75
N THR A 52 -15.39 -7.74 3.90
CA THR A 52 -14.38 -6.70 4.16
C THR A 52 -12.96 -7.25 3.97
N ARG A 53 -12.67 -8.44 4.49
CA ARG A 53 -11.38 -9.12 4.32
C ARG A 53 -11.07 -9.39 2.85
N MET A 54 -12.04 -9.90 2.09
CA MET A 54 -11.86 -10.18 0.66
C MET A 54 -11.60 -8.89 -0.13
N ILE A 55 -12.35 -7.82 0.12
CA ILE A 55 -12.18 -6.53 -0.58
C ILE A 55 -10.80 -5.94 -0.26
N ALA A 56 -10.40 -5.93 1.02
CA ALA A 56 -9.09 -5.44 1.44
C ALA A 56 -7.95 -6.26 0.80
N ALA A 57 -8.09 -7.59 0.76
CA ALA A 57 -7.13 -8.50 0.15
C ALA A 57 -6.94 -8.20 -1.35
N ILE A 58 -8.05 -8.07 -2.11
CA ILE A 58 -8.01 -7.69 -3.52
C ILE A 58 -7.37 -6.31 -3.71
N ALA A 59 -7.75 -5.33 -2.87
CA ALA A 59 -7.16 -3.99 -2.92
C ALA A 59 -5.64 -4.03 -2.67
N CYS A 60 -5.17 -4.81 -1.71
CA CYS A 60 -3.73 -5.02 -1.47
C CYS A 60 -3.01 -5.59 -2.70
N VAL A 61 -3.61 -6.57 -3.39
CA VAL A 61 -3.04 -7.13 -4.63
C VAL A 61 -2.95 -6.07 -5.72
N ILE A 62 -4.01 -5.28 -5.91
CA ILE A 62 -4.03 -4.17 -6.89
C ILE A 62 -2.93 -3.15 -6.56
N ALA A 63 -2.77 -2.77 -5.29
CA ALA A 63 -1.70 -1.86 -4.86
C ALA A 63 -0.31 -2.44 -5.15
N ALA A 64 -0.09 -3.73 -4.85
CA ALA A 64 1.17 -4.41 -5.13
C ALA A 64 1.50 -4.39 -6.63
N VAL A 65 0.53 -4.74 -7.48
CA VAL A 65 0.67 -4.69 -8.95
C VAL A 65 0.97 -3.27 -9.42
N GLY A 66 0.28 -2.26 -8.89
CA GLY A 66 0.51 -0.86 -9.22
C GLY A 66 1.95 -0.41 -8.91
N PHE A 67 2.44 -0.68 -7.70
CA PHE A 67 3.81 -0.32 -7.31
C PHE A 67 4.86 -1.05 -8.16
N VAL A 68 4.70 -2.35 -8.37
CA VAL A 68 5.62 -3.13 -9.22
C VAL A 68 5.60 -2.62 -10.66
N THR A 69 4.42 -2.34 -11.22
CA THR A 69 4.28 -1.79 -12.58
C THR A 69 4.95 -0.43 -12.70
N GLY A 70 4.73 0.47 -11.75
CA GLY A 70 5.39 1.77 -11.72
C GLY A 70 6.91 1.67 -11.58
N ALA A 71 7.41 0.71 -10.79
CA ALA A 71 8.84 0.45 -10.66
C ALA A 71 9.45 -0.12 -11.95
N VAL A 72 8.74 -1.02 -12.64
CA VAL A 72 9.15 -1.51 -13.98
C VAL A 72 9.20 -0.36 -14.98
N GLY A 73 8.19 0.52 -14.98
CA GLY A 73 8.19 1.73 -15.79
C GLY A 73 9.40 2.63 -15.49
N LEU A 74 9.73 2.79 -14.21
CA LEU A 74 10.90 3.56 -13.77
C LEU A 74 12.22 2.93 -14.28
N PHE A 75 12.39 1.61 -14.15
CA PHE A 75 13.59 0.92 -14.66
C PHE A 75 13.71 1.00 -16.18
N ALA A 76 12.58 0.90 -16.88
CA ALA A 76 12.50 1.02 -18.33
C ALA A 76 12.46 2.48 -18.83
N SER A 77 12.63 3.46 -17.92
CA SER A 77 12.61 4.89 -18.21
C SER A 77 11.36 5.37 -18.98
N GLN A 78 10.21 4.79 -18.68
CA GLN A 78 8.94 5.06 -19.35
C GLN A 78 8.23 6.26 -18.75
N SER A 79 7.78 7.22 -19.56
CA SER A 79 7.19 8.48 -19.09
C SER A 79 5.98 8.35 -18.15
N TRP A 80 5.26 7.22 -18.19
CA TRP A 80 4.08 6.95 -17.36
C TRP A 80 4.40 6.45 -15.94
N TRP A 81 5.67 6.14 -15.61
CA TRP A 81 6.05 5.56 -14.32
C TRP A 81 5.54 6.38 -13.13
N ASN A 82 5.63 7.70 -13.22
CA ASN A 82 5.28 8.62 -12.15
C ASN A 82 3.79 8.55 -11.79
N SER A 83 2.93 8.52 -12.80
CA SER A 83 1.47 8.54 -12.66
C SER A 83 0.98 7.25 -12.03
N VAL A 84 1.56 6.12 -12.42
CA VAL A 84 1.28 4.82 -11.82
C VAL A 84 1.71 4.77 -10.36
N ILE A 85 2.90 5.28 -10.01
CA ILE A 85 3.37 5.31 -8.62
C ILE A 85 2.52 6.24 -7.76
N ILE A 86 2.16 7.44 -8.25
CA ILE A 86 1.29 8.37 -7.53
C ILE A 86 -0.08 7.75 -7.27
N ALA A 87 -0.70 7.15 -8.30
CA ALA A 87 -1.99 6.49 -8.17
C ALA A 87 -1.92 5.32 -7.18
N SER A 88 -0.86 4.52 -7.24
CA SER A 88 -0.66 3.37 -6.33
C SER A 88 -0.46 3.82 -4.89
N ALA A 89 0.32 4.88 -4.64
CA ALA A 89 0.53 5.43 -3.29
C ALA A 89 -0.75 6.06 -2.71
N ALA A 90 -1.51 6.79 -3.54
CA ALA A 90 -2.80 7.34 -3.12
C ALA A 90 -3.79 6.21 -2.80
N PHE A 91 -3.92 5.23 -3.68
CA PHE A 91 -4.80 4.08 -3.47
C PHE A 91 -4.40 3.25 -2.24
N SER A 92 -3.12 2.96 -2.08
CA SER A 92 -2.57 2.28 -0.89
C SER A 92 -2.90 3.03 0.40
N THR A 93 -2.81 4.36 0.40
CA THR A 93 -3.21 5.20 1.55
C THR A 93 -4.70 5.05 1.84
N LEU A 94 -5.56 5.05 0.82
CA LEU A 94 -6.99 4.84 0.98
C LEU A 94 -7.30 3.46 1.59
N ILE A 95 -6.59 2.41 1.20
CA ILE A 95 -6.76 1.08 1.81
C ILE A 95 -6.59 1.18 3.34
N PHE A 96 -5.45 1.69 3.80
CA PHE A 96 -5.19 1.70 5.25
C PHE A 96 -6.10 2.65 6.02
N VAL A 97 -6.57 3.75 5.41
CA VAL A 97 -7.53 4.66 6.05
C VAL A 97 -8.94 4.07 6.13
N LEU A 98 -9.42 3.45 5.04
CA LEU A 98 -10.79 2.94 4.97
C LEU A 98 -10.98 1.60 5.69
N PHE A 99 -9.93 0.77 5.74
CA PHE A 99 -9.93 -0.52 6.45
C PHE A 99 -9.38 -0.43 7.88
N TRP A 100 -9.16 0.78 8.39
CA TRP A 100 -8.82 1.01 9.79
C TRP A 100 -10.03 0.74 10.71
N ASP A 101 -9.79 0.34 11.95
CA ASP A 101 -10.85 0.07 12.95
C ASP A 101 -11.32 1.32 13.71
N GLY A 102 -10.82 2.51 13.36
CA GLY A 102 -11.18 3.77 14.02
C GLY A 102 -10.56 3.97 15.41
N VAL A 103 -9.77 3.01 15.91
CA VAL A 103 -9.17 3.08 17.23
C VAL A 103 -7.71 3.54 17.13
N ALA A 104 -7.41 4.68 17.76
CA ALA A 104 -6.08 5.31 17.79
C ALA A 104 -5.09 4.62 18.76
N ALA A 105 -5.17 3.29 18.87
CA ALA A 105 -4.23 2.45 19.59
C ALA A 105 -3.47 1.58 18.60
N ALA A 106 -2.16 1.40 18.83
CA ALA A 106 -1.29 0.57 17.99
C ALA A 106 -1.34 0.92 16.49
N LEU A 107 -1.47 2.22 16.15
CA LEU A 107 -1.58 2.70 14.76
C LEU A 107 -0.43 2.24 13.86
N ALA A 108 0.76 2.09 14.43
CA ALA A 108 1.93 1.52 13.76
C ALA A 108 1.64 0.13 13.16
N ASP A 109 0.92 -0.72 13.89
CA ASP A 109 0.54 -2.07 13.44
C ASP A 109 -0.64 -2.05 12.46
N LYS A 110 -1.35 -0.91 12.36
CA LYS A 110 -2.57 -0.73 11.54
C LYS A 110 -2.31 0.06 10.25
N GLY A 111 -1.07 0.15 9.82
CA GLY A 111 -0.72 0.75 8.52
C GLY A 111 -0.27 2.21 8.57
N LEU A 112 -0.05 2.81 9.75
CA LEU A 112 0.51 4.17 9.85
C LEU A 112 1.83 4.30 9.09
N PHE A 113 2.73 3.31 9.20
CA PHE A 113 3.98 3.32 8.45
C PHE A 113 3.75 3.28 6.94
N ALA A 114 2.77 2.51 6.46
CA ALA A 114 2.43 2.50 5.05
C ALA A 114 1.93 3.86 4.56
N ILE A 115 1.09 4.54 5.34
CA ILE A 115 0.61 5.90 5.05
C ILE A 115 1.77 6.90 4.99
N LEU A 116 2.68 6.86 5.97
CA LEU A 116 3.86 7.74 6.00
C LEU A 116 4.81 7.49 4.83
N ILE A 117 5.04 6.22 4.49
CA ILE A 117 5.85 5.84 3.32
C ILE A 117 5.18 6.33 2.02
N ASN A 118 3.88 6.14 1.86
CA ASN A 118 3.14 6.63 0.69
C ASN A 118 3.21 8.16 0.58
N ALA A 119 3.09 8.88 1.69
CA ALA A 119 3.27 10.32 1.72
C ALA A 119 4.68 10.73 1.27
N ALA A 120 5.72 10.05 1.78
CA ALA A 120 7.10 10.29 1.36
C ALA A 120 7.32 10.00 -0.13
N ILE A 121 6.72 8.94 -0.67
CA ILE A 121 6.73 8.62 -2.11
C ILE A 121 6.07 9.75 -2.90
N MET A 122 4.85 10.16 -2.51
CA MET A 122 4.12 11.22 -3.20
C MET A 122 4.88 12.55 -3.18
N VAL A 123 5.44 12.96 -2.03
CA VAL A 123 6.28 14.16 -1.92
C VAL A 123 7.51 14.05 -2.82
N SER A 124 8.17 12.89 -2.84
CA SER A 124 9.35 12.66 -3.68
C SER A 124 9.03 12.81 -5.15
N VAL A 125 7.93 12.22 -5.63
CA VAL A 125 7.57 12.24 -7.05
C VAL A 125 6.96 13.59 -7.47
N LEU A 126 6.09 14.19 -6.66
CA LEU A 126 5.34 15.40 -7.02
C LEU A 126 6.11 16.70 -6.74
N VAL A 127 6.77 16.78 -5.58
CA VAL A 127 7.42 18.01 -5.11
C VAL A 127 8.89 18.01 -5.50
N LEU A 128 9.60 16.93 -5.18
CA LEU A 128 11.03 16.82 -5.47
C LEU A 128 11.31 16.39 -6.90
N LYS A 129 10.29 15.92 -7.64
CA LYS A 129 10.39 15.39 -9.01
C LYS A 129 11.46 14.31 -9.15
N TRP A 130 11.66 13.53 -8.11
CA TRP A 130 12.65 12.48 -8.01
C TRP A 130 11.99 11.10 -7.95
N PRO A 131 12.59 10.05 -8.53
CA PRO A 131 13.84 10.02 -9.30
C PRO A 131 13.77 10.74 -10.66
N HIS A 132 14.87 11.39 -11.04
CA HIS A 132 15.01 11.99 -12.36
C HIS A 132 15.20 10.89 -13.39
N VAL A 133 14.24 10.78 -14.29
CA VAL A 133 14.32 9.92 -15.47
C VAL A 133 14.53 10.86 -16.64
N GLY A 134 15.75 10.82 -17.20
CA GLY A 134 16.20 11.71 -18.27
C GLY A 134 15.60 11.34 -19.62
#